data_AF-A0A962FMT9-F1
#
_entry.id   AF-A0A962FMT9-F1
#
_cell.length_a   1.000
_cell.length_b   1.000
_cell.length_c   1.000
_cell.angle_alpha   90.00
_cell.angle_beta   90.00
_cell.angle_gamma   90.00
#
_symmetry.space_group_name_H-M   'P 1'
#
loop_
_entity.id
_entity.type
_entity.pdbx_description
1 polymer ?
#
loop_
_entity_poly.entity_id
_entity_poly.type
_entity_poly.pdbx_seq_one_letter_code
_entity_poly.pdbx_strand_id
1 'polypeptide(L)'
;MLRILLPIVVIATLASALALYSVKYETRRLEQTVAERKRQIERARVDIAILRAERSYLSRPERIAPLARDMLGLVPPRIGQMQRLDDLARAQAQPPALSRPRAGAR
;
A
#
# COMPACT_ATOMS: atom_id res chain seq x y z
N MET A 1 -5.20 45.63 52.45
CA MET A 1 -5.56 44.42 51.67
C MET A 1 -5.55 44.66 50.15
N LEU A 2 -6.10 45.77 49.64
CA LEU A 2 -6.17 46.07 48.20
C LEU A 2 -4.80 46.17 47.47
N ARG A 3 -3.74 46.60 48.18
CA ARG A 3 -2.38 46.77 47.64
C ARG A 3 -1.74 45.47 47.12
N ILE A 4 -2.12 44.31 47.66
CA ILE A 4 -1.57 43.00 47.28
C ILE A 4 -2.48 42.31 46.26
N LEU A 5 -3.78 42.60 46.29
CA LEU A 5 -4.75 42.08 45.32
C LEU A 5 -4.49 42.61 43.90
N LEU A 6 -4.12 43.88 43.77
CA LEU A 6 -3.89 44.51 42.46
C LEU A 6 -2.79 43.81 41.64
N PRO A 7 -1.56 43.56 42.15
CA PRO A 7 -0.54 42.86 41.38
C PRO A 7 -0.92 41.41 41.07
N ILE A 8 -1.65 40.72 41.95
CA ILE A 8 -2.13 39.35 41.71
C ILE A 8 -3.08 39.31 40.52
N VAL A 9 -4.04 40.23 40.45
CA VAL A 9 -5.00 40.32 39.34
C VAL A 9 -4.29 40.66 38.03
N VAL A 10 -3.31 41.55 38.07
CA VAL A 10 -2.48 41.89 36.90
C VAL A 10 -1.71 40.66 36.41
N ILE A 11 -1.04 39.93 37.31
CA ILE A 11 -0.31 38.70 36.96
C ILE A 11 -1.25 37.63 36.41
N ALA A 12 -2.41 37.42 37.03
CA ALA A 12 -3.40 36.45 36.56
C ALA A 12 -3.93 36.81 35.16
N THR A 13 -4.12 38.10 34.89
CA THR A 13 -4.57 38.60 33.58
C THR A 13 -3.48 38.42 32.52
N LEU A 14 -2.21 38.72 32.83
CA LEU A 14 -1.09 38.46 31.93
C LEU A 14 -0.92 36.95 31.65
N ALA A 15 -1.02 36.10 32.68
CA ALA A 15 -0.93 34.66 32.53
C ALA A 15 -2.07 34.12 31.65
N SER A 16 -3.29 34.62 31.82
CA SER A 16 -4.44 34.26 30.98
C SER A 16 -4.26 34.70 29.52
N ALA A 17 -3.74 35.92 29.30
CA ALA A 17 -3.44 36.42 27.96
C ALA A 17 -2.35 35.58 27.26
N LEU A 18 -1.30 35.20 27.98
CA LEU A 18 -0.24 34.31 27.47
C LEU A 18 -0.75 32.89 27.21
N ALA A 19 -1.55 32.33 28.11
CA ALA A 19 -2.16 31.01 27.91
C ALA A 19 -3.07 31.00 26.66
N LEU A 20 -3.91 32.03 26.51
CA LEU A 20 -4.78 32.18 25.34
C LEU A 20 -3.96 32.38 24.07
N TYR A 21 -2.86 33.11 24.13
CA TYR A 21 -1.93 33.29 23.02
C TYR A 21 -1.29 31.96 22.61
N SER A 22 -0.81 31.16 23.57
CA SER A 22 -0.23 29.83 23.34
C SER A 22 -1.25 28.87 22.71
N VAL A 23 -2.46 28.82 23.27
CA VAL A 23 -3.57 28.00 22.73
C VAL A 23 -3.95 28.44 21.31
N LYS A 24 -3.97 29.75 21.05
CA LYS A 24 -4.27 30.30 19.72
C LYS A 24 -3.15 30.07 18.71
N TYR A 25 -1.90 29.90 19.16
CA TYR A 25 -0.75 29.64 18.30
C TYR A 25 -0.59 28.17 17.92
N GLU A 26 -1.06 27.23 18.75
CA GLU A 26 -1.07 25.80 18.41
C GLU A 26 -2.01 25.48 17.24
N THR A 27 -3.07 26.28 17.04
CA THR A 27 -4.05 26.03 15.98
C THR A 27 -3.52 26.38 14.58
N ARG A 28 -2.62 27.38 14.45
CA ARG A 28 -2.12 27.84 13.13
C ARG A 28 -1.01 26.98 12.54
N ARG A 29 -0.26 26.23 13.35
CA ARG A 29 0.76 25.28 12.84
C ARG A 29 0.13 23.97 12.35
N LEU A 30 -0.99 23.58 12.93
CA LEU A 30 -1.71 22.37 12.54
C LEU A 30 -2.40 22.51 11.18
N GLU A 31 -2.94 23.70 10.87
CA GLU A 31 -3.58 23.98 9.58
C GLU A 31 -2.60 23.94 8.39
N GLN A 32 -1.39 24.49 8.56
CA GLN A 32 -0.37 24.46 7.51
C GLN A 32 0.10 23.04 7.21
N THR A 33 0.30 22.23 8.27
CA THR A 33 0.73 20.83 8.12
C THR A 33 -0.36 19.98 7.43
N VAL A 34 -1.64 20.21 7.75
CA VAL A 34 -2.75 19.50 7.10
C VAL A 34 -2.90 19.89 5.63
N ALA A 35 -2.69 21.17 5.30
CA ALA A 35 -2.75 21.65 3.92
C ALA A 35 -1.62 21.06 3.05
N GLU A 36 -0.40 20.99 3.58
CA GLU A 36 0.75 20.39 2.88
C GLU A 36 0.56 18.89 2.67
N ARG A 37 0.09 18.16 3.68
CA ARG A 37 -0.22 16.72 3.57
C ARG A 37 -1.31 16.45 2.54
N LYS A 38 -2.39 17.24 2.51
CA LYS A 38 -3.44 17.12 1.49
C LYS A 38 -2.89 17.34 0.07
N ARG A 39 -2.02 18.34 -0.12
CA ARG A 39 -1.37 18.58 -1.42
C ARG A 39 -0.48 17.40 -1.86
N GLN A 40 0.23 16.76 -0.93
CA GLN A 40 1.03 15.57 -1.24
C GLN A 40 0.17 14.38 -1.67
N ILE A 41 -0.98 14.17 -0.99
CA ILE A 41 -1.93 13.10 -1.34
C ILE A 41 -2.50 13.30 -2.75
N GLU A 42 -2.91 14.52 -3.09
CA GLU A 42 -3.47 14.80 -4.42
C GLU A 42 -2.42 14.59 -5.53
N ARG A 43 -1.16 14.97 -5.31
CA ARG A 43 -0.07 14.68 -6.27
C ARG A 43 0.13 13.17 -6.47
N ALA A 44 0.22 12.41 -5.37
CA ALA A 44 0.40 10.96 -5.44
C ALA A 44 -0.75 10.25 -6.17
N ARG A 45 -2.00 10.74 -6.04
CA ARG A 45 -3.16 10.21 -6.78
C ARG A 45 -3.04 10.41 -8.28
N VAL A 46 -2.56 11.58 -8.71
CA VAL A 46 -2.33 11.89 -10.13
C VAL A 46 -1.24 10.97 -10.69
N ASP A 47 -0.13 10.80 -9.98
CA ASP A 47 0.96 9.93 -10.42
C ASP A 47 0.49 8.48 -10.57
N ILE A 48 -0.27 7.96 -9.60
CA ILE A 48 -0.85 6.61 -9.68
C ILE A 48 -1.77 6.46 -10.89
N ALA A 49 -2.57 7.48 -11.20
CA ALA A 49 -3.46 7.45 -12.36
C ALA A 49 -2.67 7.34 -13.68
N ILE A 50 -1.58 8.11 -13.81
CA ILE A 50 -0.68 8.06 -14.95
C ILE A 50 0.00 6.68 -15.05
N LEU A 51 0.62 6.22 -13.97
CA LEU A 51 1.27 4.90 -13.92
C LEU A 51 0.31 3.76 -14.24
N ARG A 52 -0.96 3.85 -13.82
CA ARG A 52 -1.98 2.86 -14.15
C ARG A 52 -2.37 2.90 -15.63
N ALA A 53 -2.42 4.08 -16.23
CA ALA A 53 -2.63 4.26 -17.66
C ALA A 53 -1.46 3.68 -18.48
N GLU A 54 -0.22 3.98 -18.07
CA GLU A 54 0.99 3.42 -18.68
C GLU A 54 1.03 1.90 -18.56
N ARG A 55 0.69 1.36 -17.38
CA ARG A 55 0.62 -0.08 -17.16
C ARG A 55 -0.45 -0.74 -18.04
N SER A 56 -1.62 -0.12 -18.20
CA SER A 56 -2.66 -0.60 -19.12
C SER A 56 -2.19 -0.58 -20.58
N TYR A 57 -1.31 0.36 -20.92
CA TYR A 57 -0.70 0.43 -22.25
C TYR A 57 0.35 -0.67 -22.46
N LEU A 58 1.22 -0.92 -21.47
CA LEU A 58 2.25 -1.97 -21.54
C LEU A 58 1.69 -3.39 -21.38
N SER A 59 0.57 -3.57 -20.68
CA SER A 59 -0.03 -4.88 -20.45
C SER A 59 -0.87 -5.40 -21.62
N ARG A 60 -0.83 -4.74 -22.80
CA ARG A 60 -1.61 -5.17 -23.98
C ARG A 60 -1.23 -6.61 -24.35
N PRO A 61 -2.12 -7.59 -24.08
CA PRO A 61 -1.84 -9.01 -24.31
C PRO A 61 -1.65 -9.30 -25.79
N GLU A 62 -2.14 -8.43 -26.68
CA GLU A 62 -1.99 -8.54 -28.13
C GLU A 62 -0.53 -8.66 -28.59
N ARG A 63 0.44 -8.08 -27.87
CA ARG A 63 1.88 -8.17 -28.22
C ARG A 63 2.61 -9.30 -27.52
N ILE A 64 2.16 -9.68 -26.32
CA ILE A 64 2.82 -10.71 -25.50
C ILE A 64 2.40 -12.12 -25.95
N ALA A 65 1.14 -12.29 -26.34
CA ALA A 65 0.58 -13.57 -26.76
C ALA A 65 1.19 -14.18 -28.04
N PRO A 66 1.52 -13.42 -29.11
CA PRO A 66 2.22 -13.98 -30.26
C PRO A 66 3.68 -14.32 -29.92
N LEU A 67 4.39 -13.48 -29.18
CA LEU A 67 5.78 -13.75 -28.78
C LEU A 67 5.91 -15.00 -27.90
N ALA A 68 4.97 -15.20 -26.96
CA ALA A 68 4.92 -16.39 -26.12
C ALA A 68 4.59 -17.67 -26.91
N ARG A 69 3.76 -17.56 -27.97
CA ARG A 69 3.43 -18.68 -28.85
C ARG A 69 4.60 -19.04 -29.75
N ASP A 70 5.21 -18.04 -30.39
CA ASP A 70 6.19 -18.25 -31.45
C ASP A 70 7.59 -18.58 -30.91
N MET A 71 7.99 -17.99 -29.78
CA MET A 71 9.33 -18.21 -29.20
C MET A 71 9.35 -19.28 -28.11
N LEU A 72 8.26 -19.44 -27.35
CA LEU A 72 8.21 -20.30 -26.17
C LEU A 72 7.29 -21.52 -26.34
N GLY A 73 6.59 -21.65 -27.48
CA GLY A 73 5.71 -22.78 -27.78
C GLY A 73 4.50 -22.90 -26.85
N LEU A 74 4.16 -21.82 -26.12
CA LEU A 74 3.10 -21.82 -25.12
C LEU A 74 1.73 -21.84 -25.80
N VAL A 75 0.93 -22.85 -25.47
CA VAL A 75 -0.49 -22.96 -25.89
C VAL A 75 -1.37 -22.34 -24.81
N PRO A 76 -2.50 -21.68 -25.15
CA PRO A 76 -3.42 -21.14 -24.16
C PRO A 76 -3.77 -22.19 -23.08
N PRO A 77 -3.68 -21.84 -21.79
CA PRO A 77 -3.93 -22.78 -20.72
C PRO A 77 -5.36 -23.30 -20.83
N ARG A 78 -5.52 -24.63 -20.94
CA ARG A 78 -6.85 -25.26 -20.95
C ARG A 78 -7.43 -25.19 -19.54
N ILE A 79 -8.75 -25.01 -19.43
CA ILE A 79 -9.46 -24.80 -18.14
C ILE A 79 -9.19 -25.95 -17.12
N GLY A 80 -8.82 -27.15 -17.59
CA GLY A 80 -8.44 -28.27 -16.72
C GLY A 80 -6.97 -28.37 -16.30
N GLN A 81 -6.08 -27.48 -16.78
CA GLN A 81 -4.64 -27.49 -16.42
C GLN A 81 -4.30 -26.62 -15.21
N MET A 82 -5.24 -25.77 -14.77
CA MET A 82 -5.07 -24.96 -13.58
C MET A 82 -5.36 -25.83 -12.35
N GLN A 83 -4.31 -26.44 -11.78
CA GLN A 83 -4.43 -27.12 -10.49
C GLN A 83 -4.73 -26.09 -9.40
N ARG A 84 -5.62 -26.43 -8.46
CA ARG A 84 -5.86 -25.57 -7.30
C ARG A 84 -4.59 -25.55 -6.45
N LEU A 85 -4.32 -24.40 -5.84
CA LEU A 85 -3.13 -24.20 -5.02
C LEU A 85 -3.04 -25.24 -3.88
N ASP A 86 -4.20 -25.67 -3.36
CA ASP A 86 -4.32 -26.72 -2.34
C ASP A 86 -3.85 -28.10 -2.84
N ASP A 87 -4.06 -28.41 -4.13
CA ASP A 87 -3.64 -29.68 -4.74
C ASP A 87 -2.12 -29.71 -4.95
N LEU A 88 -1.50 -28.56 -5.22
CA LEU A 88 -0.04 -28.41 -5.33
C LEU A 88 0.65 -28.58 -3.96
N ALA A 89 0.06 -28.03 -2.90
CA ALA A 89 0.56 -28.21 -1.53
C ALA A 89 0.52 -29.68 -1.11
N ARG A 90 -0.55 -30.42 -1.48
CA ARG A 90 -0.64 -31.88 -1.26
C ARG A 90 0.37 -32.67 -2.09
N ALA A 91 0.56 -32.31 -3.36
CA ALA A 91 1.52 -32.97 -4.24
C ALA A 91 2.97 -32.79 -3.78
N GLN A 92 3.33 -31.64 -3.18
CA GLN A 92 4.65 -31.44 -2.55
C GLN A 92 4.81 -32.22 -1.24
N ALA A 93 3.73 -32.40 -0.48
CA ALA A 93 3.76 -33.17 0.76
C ALA A 93 3.88 -34.68 0.54
N GLN A 94 3.56 -35.16 -0.67
CA GLN A 94 3.76 -36.55 -1.07
C GLN A 94 5.20 -36.70 -1.63
N PRO A 95 6.15 -37.31 -0.91
CA PRO A 95 7.44 -37.64 -1.52
C PRO A 95 7.18 -38.51 -2.75
N PRO A 96 7.89 -38.28 -3.87
CA PRO A 96 7.67 -39.04 -5.09
C PRO A 96 7.80 -40.52 -4.74
N ALA A 97 6.69 -41.25 -4.85
CA ALA A 97 6.72 -42.69 -4.81
C ALA A 97 7.54 -43.09 -6.03
N LEU A 98 8.84 -43.27 -5.84
CA LEU A 98 9.71 -43.94 -6.78
C LEU A 98 9.12 -45.34 -6.94
N SER A 99 8.21 -45.48 -7.90
CA SER A 99 7.72 -46.75 -8.38
C SER A 99 8.94 -47.46 -8.94
N ARG A 100 9.62 -48.22 -8.07
CA ARG A 100 10.62 -49.19 -8.48
C ARG A 100 9.96 -50.01 -9.59
N PRO A 101 10.54 -50.07 -10.80
CA PRO A 101 9.97 -50.87 -11.86
C PRO A 101 9.85 -52.29 -11.32
N ARG A 102 8.62 -52.80 -11.31
CA ARG A 102 8.30 -54.19 -11.03
C ARG A 102 9.10 -55.01 -12.04
N ALA A 103 10.25 -55.54 -11.60
CA ALA A 103 11.00 -56.52 -12.35
C ALA A 103 10.12 -57.76 -12.50
N GLY A 104 9.29 -57.78 -13.54
CA GLY A 104 8.73 -59.01 -14.11
C GLY A 104 9.90 -59.79 -14.70
N ALA A 105 10.17 -60.95 -14.13
CA ALA A 105 9.67 -62.23 -14.64
C ALA A 105 10.47 -62.67 -15.88
N ARG A 106 11.51 -63.46 -15.61
CA ARG A 106 11.98 -64.51 -16.51
C ARG A 106 11.64 -65.84 -15.87
#